data_AF-A0A0N8W8B3-F1
#
_entry.id   AF-A0A0N8W8B3-F1
#
_cell.length_a   1.000
_cell.length_b   1.000
_cell.length_c   1.000
_cell.angle_alpha   90.00
_cell.angle_beta   90.00
_cell.angle_gamma   90.00
#
_symmetry.space_group_name_H-M   'P 1'
#
loop_
_entity.id
_entity.type
_entity.pdbx_description
1 polymer ?
#
loop_
_entity_poly.entity_id
_entity_poly.type
_entity_poly.pdbx_seq_one_letter_code
_entity_poly.pdbx_strand_id
1 'polypeptide(L)'
;MAKEHDLFLKILVRLNKEDVLRDIILIGGWCPLVYKEYFGNPLEISMQRTADLDFLVPNPPRIRKDVDVSLILDELGFDRKVSLLDGYEKYVHPDLEVEFLTPERGRGKNKPYTIDKLHIDAQGLRYLDLLQNHTMKTFYNGVSINVPEPTAYVLHKFIVSDKRKKQFKREKDIETARQLGEYLLEKNKQKERMREIYRSIPEKWKRDLLKIVKDASEKIYAYLNSVNGEEKNR
;
A
#
# COMPACT_ATOMS: atom_id res chain seq x y z
N MET A 1 -3.81 10.27 -17.14
CA MET A 1 -2.73 9.29 -17.38
C MET A 1 -1.39 10.00 -17.50
N ALA A 2 -1.07 10.71 -18.60
CA ALA A 2 0.26 11.35 -18.73
C ALA A 2 0.54 12.40 -17.64
N LYS A 3 -0.41 13.29 -17.34
CA LYS A 3 -0.25 14.33 -16.30
C LYS A 3 -0.17 13.77 -14.88
N GLU A 4 -1.10 12.88 -14.51
CA GLU A 4 -1.10 12.15 -13.23
C GLU A 4 0.25 11.42 -13.01
N HIS A 5 0.75 10.73 -14.05
CA HIS A 5 2.01 9.98 -13.99
C HIS A 5 3.25 10.88 -13.91
N ASP A 6 3.27 11.98 -14.67
CA ASP A 6 4.32 13.00 -14.60
C ASP A 6 4.37 13.65 -13.20
N LEU A 7 3.22 14.00 -12.64
CA LEU A 7 3.14 14.57 -11.30
C LEU A 7 3.58 13.56 -10.22
N PHE A 8 3.16 12.31 -10.35
CA PHE A 8 3.64 11.22 -9.48
C PHE A 8 5.17 11.11 -9.53
N LEU A 9 5.76 11.10 -10.73
CA LEU A 9 7.22 11.03 -10.88
C LEU A 9 7.91 12.25 -10.27
N LYS A 10 7.36 13.46 -10.46
CA LYS A 10 7.88 14.70 -9.83
C LYS A 10 7.87 14.59 -8.30
N ILE A 11 6.79 14.09 -7.70
CA ILE A 11 6.72 13.86 -6.25
C ILE A 11 7.84 12.90 -5.82
N LEU A 12 7.99 11.76 -6.50
CA LEU A 12 9.04 10.79 -6.15
C LEU A 12 10.44 11.40 -6.24
N VAL A 13 10.74 12.14 -7.31
CA VAL A 13 12.04 12.80 -7.50
C VAL A 13 12.31 13.82 -6.38
N ARG A 14 11.32 14.68 -6.06
CA ARG A 14 11.46 15.69 -5.01
C ARG A 14 11.66 15.06 -3.63
N LEU A 15 10.87 14.06 -3.26
CA LEU A 15 11.01 13.37 -1.98
C LEU A 15 12.30 12.54 -1.89
N ASN A 16 12.75 11.95 -3.00
CA ASN A 16 14.02 11.20 -3.02
C ASN A 16 15.24 12.12 -2.89
N LYS A 17 15.20 13.33 -3.48
CA LYS A 17 16.27 14.34 -3.36
C LYS A 17 16.54 14.70 -1.89
N GLU A 18 15.49 14.73 -1.07
CA GLU A 18 15.57 15.01 0.37
C GLU A 18 15.73 13.73 1.24
N ASP A 19 15.97 12.56 0.62
CA ASP A 19 16.07 11.23 1.26
C ASP A 19 14.82 10.75 2.04
N VAL A 20 13.65 11.37 1.81
CA VAL A 20 12.39 11.05 2.49
C VAL A 20 11.88 9.67 2.09
N LEU A 21 11.93 9.30 0.80
CA LEU A 21 11.43 8.00 0.29
C LEU A 21 12.11 6.77 0.89
N ARG A 22 13.26 6.95 1.53
CA ARG A 22 13.96 5.87 2.24
C ARG A 22 13.36 5.59 3.62
N ASP A 23 12.58 6.52 4.19
CA ASP A 23 11.94 6.39 5.51
C ASP A 23 10.43 6.10 5.45
N ILE A 24 9.80 6.38 4.31
CA ILE A 24 8.37 6.11 4.07
C ILE A 24 8.20 5.04 2.99
N ILE A 25 7.00 4.49 2.88
CA ILE A 25 6.68 3.37 1.98
C ILE A 25 5.53 3.79 1.08
N LEU A 26 5.70 3.70 -0.24
CA LEU A 26 4.58 3.90 -1.17
C LEU A 26 3.62 2.72 -1.06
N ILE A 27 2.35 3.00 -0.75
CA ILE A 27 1.29 1.98 -0.66
C ILE A 27 0.12 2.32 -1.61
N GLY A 28 -1.00 1.61 -1.47
CA GLY A 28 -2.22 2.00 -2.16
C GLY A 28 -2.27 1.67 -3.66
N GLY A 29 -2.95 2.51 -4.43
CA GLY A 29 -3.28 2.21 -5.84
C GLY A 29 -2.13 2.41 -6.83
N TRP A 30 -1.02 3.02 -6.42
CA TRP A 30 0.14 3.27 -7.28
C TRP A 30 1.18 2.14 -7.25
N CYS A 31 1.17 1.25 -6.24
CA CYS A 31 2.10 0.11 -6.18
C CYS A 31 2.09 -0.80 -7.43
N PRO A 32 0.94 -1.12 -8.06
CA PRO A 32 0.93 -1.95 -9.26
C PRO A 32 1.78 -1.39 -10.41
N LEU A 33 1.95 -0.07 -10.51
CA LEU A 33 2.85 0.56 -11.49
C LEU A 33 4.31 0.20 -11.21
N VAL A 34 4.71 0.28 -9.94
CA VAL A 34 6.06 -0.09 -9.50
C VAL A 34 6.30 -1.59 -9.68
N TYR A 35 5.31 -2.43 -9.34
CA TYR A 35 5.43 -3.87 -9.54
C TYR A 35 5.51 -4.25 -11.01
N LYS A 36 4.76 -3.56 -11.88
CA LYS A 36 4.82 -3.79 -13.32
C LYS A 36 6.23 -3.57 -13.85
N GLU A 37 6.88 -2.46 -13.49
CA GLU A 37 8.28 -2.23 -13.86
C GLU A 37 9.22 -3.27 -13.24
N TYR A 38 9.07 -3.55 -11.94
CA TYR A 38 9.87 -4.53 -11.21
C TYR A 38 9.83 -5.95 -11.81
N PHE A 39 8.67 -6.37 -12.33
CA PHE A 39 8.50 -7.69 -12.95
C PHE A 39 8.75 -7.71 -14.47
N GLY A 40 9.28 -6.63 -15.06
CA GLY A 40 9.59 -6.60 -16.50
C GLY A 40 8.38 -6.34 -17.40
N ASN A 41 7.43 -5.55 -16.94
CA ASN A 41 6.22 -5.11 -17.65
C ASN A 41 5.26 -6.20 -18.15
N PRO A 42 4.88 -7.19 -17.31
CA PRO A 42 3.87 -8.18 -17.68
C PRO A 42 2.50 -7.54 -17.99
N LEU A 43 1.74 -8.14 -18.88
CA LEU A 43 0.40 -7.66 -19.29
C LEU A 43 -0.64 -7.90 -18.19
N GLU A 44 -0.42 -8.93 -17.36
CA GLU A 44 -1.29 -9.36 -16.28
C GLU A 44 -1.35 -8.35 -15.13
N ILE A 45 -0.27 -7.57 -14.93
CA ILE A 45 -0.26 -6.48 -13.94
C ILE A 45 -0.85 -5.24 -14.60
N SER A 46 -2.15 -5.03 -14.37
CA SER A 46 -2.86 -3.89 -14.90
C SER A 46 -2.70 -2.65 -14.01
N MET A 47 -2.79 -1.49 -14.66
CA MET A 47 -2.73 -0.19 -14.02
C MET A 47 -4.15 0.33 -13.89
N GLN A 48 -4.66 0.44 -12.66
CA GLN A 48 -6.00 0.96 -12.44
C GLN A 48 -5.96 2.40 -11.95
N ARG A 49 -6.56 3.31 -12.73
CA ARG A 49 -6.55 4.76 -12.49
C ARG A 49 -6.94 5.11 -11.04
N THR A 50 -6.12 5.92 -10.39
CA THR A 50 -6.37 6.44 -9.04
C THR A 50 -5.75 7.83 -8.93
N ALA A 51 -6.48 8.77 -8.34
CA ALA A 51 -5.93 10.06 -7.95
C ALA A 51 -5.22 9.97 -6.59
N ASP A 52 -5.68 9.06 -5.72
CA ASP A 52 -5.17 8.88 -4.37
C ASP A 52 -3.78 8.22 -4.39
N LEU A 53 -2.78 8.96 -3.91
CA LEU A 53 -1.40 8.56 -3.70
C LEU A 53 -1.12 8.45 -2.19
N ASP A 54 -0.91 7.23 -1.73
CA ASP A 54 -0.79 6.93 -0.31
C ASP A 54 0.68 6.63 0.07
N PHE A 55 1.20 7.33 1.08
CA PHE A 55 2.47 6.98 1.71
C PHE A 55 2.27 6.50 3.14
N LEU A 56 2.86 5.35 3.46
CA LEU A 56 2.91 4.79 4.79
C LEU A 56 4.15 5.28 5.53
N VAL A 57 3.95 6.01 6.61
CA VAL A 57 4.96 6.32 7.62
C VAL A 57 5.01 5.17 8.64
N PRO A 58 6.13 4.44 8.75
CA PRO A 58 6.24 3.31 9.67
C PRO A 58 5.93 3.70 11.12
N ASN A 59 5.48 2.73 11.92
CA ASN A 59 5.24 2.90 13.35
C ASN A 59 6.04 1.86 14.16
N PRO A 60 7.03 2.27 14.98
CA PRO A 60 7.42 3.66 15.24
C PRO A 60 8.09 4.35 14.04
N PRO A 61 7.92 5.68 13.86
CA PRO A 61 8.54 6.42 12.76
C PRO A 61 10.07 6.38 12.89
N ARG A 62 10.75 6.08 11.78
CA ARG A 62 12.22 6.02 11.71
C ARG A 62 12.78 7.12 10.80
N ILE A 63 12.26 8.34 10.96
CA ILE A 63 12.62 9.47 10.12
C ILE A 63 14.03 9.97 10.47
N ARG A 64 14.92 9.95 9.48
CA ARG A 64 16.36 10.26 9.64
C ARG A 64 16.66 11.75 9.61
N LYS A 65 15.95 12.50 8.76
CA LYS A 65 16.16 13.94 8.55
C LYS A 65 14.92 14.74 8.94
N ASP A 66 15.12 15.97 9.36
CA ASP A 66 14.05 16.95 9.48
C ASP A 66 13.85 17.57 8.08
N VAL A 67 12.68 17.37 7.48
CA VAL A 67 12.34 17.81 6.12
C VAL A 67 10.89 18.24 6.10
N ASP A 68 10.60 19.45 5.65
CA ASP A 68 9.24 19.93 5.49
C ASP A 68 8.60 19.35 4.22
N VAL A 69 7.92 18.21 4.35
CA VAL A 69 7.23 17.56 3.23
C VAL A 69 6.00 18.36 2.79
N SER A 70 5.37 19.09 3.73
CA SER A 70 4.25 19.98 3.44
C SER A 70 4.67 21.06 2.44
N LEU A 71 5.81 21.71 2.69
CA LEU A 71 6.39 22.72 1.80
C LEU A 71 6.78 22.13 0.43
N ILE A 72 7.36 20.93 0.38
CA ILE A 72 7.68 20.27 -0.89
C ILE A 72 6.42 20.06 -1.75
N LEU A 73 5.31 19.65 -1.14
CA LEU A 73 4.05 19.43 -1.84
C LEU A 73 3.40 20.77 -2.26
N ASP A 74 3.47 21.80 -1.42
CA ASP A 74 3.01 23.16 -1.75
C ASP A 74 3.76 23.73 -2.99
N GLU A 75 5.08 23.60 -3.03
CA GLU A 75 5.90 24.00 -4.20
C GLU A 75 5.58 23.21 -5.47
N LEU A 76 4.99 22.01 -5.34
CA LEU A 76 4.49 21.20 -6.45
C LEU A 76 3.04 21.56 -6.83
N GLY A 77 2.44 22.56 -6.17
CA GLY A 77 1.10 23.07 -6.44
C GLY A 77 -0.02 22.35 -5.69
N PHE A 78 0.28 21.61 -4.63
CA PHE A 78 -0.74 20.96 -3.81
C PHE A 78 -1.28 21.90 -2.73
N ASP A 79 -2.59 22.01 -2.63
CA ASP A 79 -3.25 22.69 -1.51
C ASP A 79 -3.39 21.73 -0.32
N ARG A 80 -2.93 22.15 0.86
CA ARG A 80 -3.20 21.42 2.11
C ARG A 80 -4.67 21.60 2.52
N LYS A 81 -5.39 20.50 2.69
CA LYS A 81 -6.79 20.48 3.16
C LYS A 81 -6.92 19.63 4.41
N VAL A 82 -7.50 20.21 5.46
CA VAL A 82 -7.77 19.53 6.73
C VAL A 82 -9.28 19.38 6.90
N SER A 83 -9.71 18.15 7.16
CA SER A 83 -11.11 17.83 7.46
C SER A 83 -11.51 18.39 8.83
N LEU A 84 -12.59 19.18 8.87
CA LEU A 84 -13.12 19.76 10.12
C LEU A 84 -13.77 18.70 11.04
N LEU A 85 -14.07 17.50 10.53
CA LEU A 85 -14.78 16.46 11.27
C LEU A 85 -13.84 15.60 12.12
N ASP A 86 -12.69 15.21 11.56
CA ASP A 86 -11.77 14.24 12.14
C ASP A 86 -10.31 14.75 12.18
N GLY A 87 -10.04 15.93 11.64
CA GLY A 87 -8.73 16.55 11.63
C GLY A 87 -7.75 15.90 10.66
N TYR A 88 -8.17 14.94 9.84
CA TYR A 88 -7.29 14.33 8.85
C TYR A 88 -6.94 15.32 7.75
N GLU A 89 -5.66 15.32 7.37
CA GLU A 89 -5.15 16.14 6.29
C GLU A 89 -4.99 15.35 5.00
N LYS A 90 -5.10 16.06 3.88
CA LYS A 90 -4.69 15.60 2.57
C LYS A 90 -4.14 16.76 1.77
N TYR A 91 -3.26 16.45 0.84
CA TYR A 91 -2.69 17.42 -0.10
C TYR A 91 -3.38 17.22 -1.44
N VAL A 92 -3.99 18.27 -2.00
CA VAL A 92 -4.86 18.16 -3.18
C VAL A 92 -4.31 18.97 -4.34
N HIS A 93 -4.17 18.32 -5.49
CA HIS A 93 -3.87 18.93 -6.78
C HIS A 93 -4.94 18.46 -7.80
N PRO A 94 -5.26 19.22 -8.87
CA PRO A 94 -6.25 18.80 -9.87
C PRO A 94 -6.03 17.39 -10.46
N ASP A 95 -4.79 16.92 -10.51
CA ASP A 95 -4.42 15.61 -11.04
C ASP A 95 -4.26 14.50 -9.98
N LEU A 96 -3.90 14.82 -8.72
CA LEU A 96 -3.61 13.83 -7.67
C LEU A 96 -4.01 14.33 -6.29
N GLU A 97 -4.27 13.40 -5.38
CA GLU A 97 -4.35 13.65 -3.93
C GLU A 97 -3.26 12.85 -3.23
N VAL A 98 -2.55 13.44 -2.27
CA VAL A 98 -1.54 12.75 -1.45
C VAL A 98 -2.02 12.65 -0.02
N GLU A 99 -1.98 11.43 0.53
CA GLU A 99 -2.31 11.13 1.92
C GLU A 99 -1.15 10.41 2.60
N PHE A 100 -0.92 10.74 3.87
CA PHE A 100 0.04 10.05 4.71
C PHE A 100 -0.69 9.19 5.73
N LEU A 101 -0.26 7.94 5.84
CA LEU A 101 -0.91 6.91 6.64
C LEU A 101 0.09 6.32 7.64
N THR A 102 -0.38 5.86 8.79
CA THR A 102 0.47 5.14 9.76
C THR A 102 -0.30 3.97 10.40
N PRO A 103 0.36 2.87 10.81
CA PRO A 103 -0.32 1.76 11.45
C PRO A 103 -1.02 2.17 12.75
N GLU A 104 -2.33 1.92 12.79
CA GLU A 104 -3.15 2.07 13.99
C GLU A 104 -3.11 0.80 14.85
N ARG A 105 -2.77 0.96 16.14
CA ARG A 105 -2.70 -0.14 17.13
C ARG A 105 -3.59 0.13 18.33
N GLY A 106 -3.96 -0.95 19.04
CA GLY A 106 -4.74 -0.88 20.28
C GLY A 106 -6.15 -0.30 20.08
N ARG A 107 -6.55 0.62 20.98
CA ARG A 107 -7.86 1.31 20.91
C ARG A 107 -7.95 2.29 19.73
N GLY A 108 -6.83 2.60 19.07
CA GLY A 108 -6.77 3.61 18.03
C GLY A 108 -6.91 5.03 18.57
N LYS A 109 -6.82 5.99 17.67
CA LYS A 109 -7.08 7.40 17.97
C LYS A 109 -7.96 7.94 16.85
N ASN A 110 -9.08 8.59 17.18
CA ASN A 110 -9.92 9.30 16.20
C ASN A 110 -9.31 10.66 15.84
N LYS A 111 -7.98 10.73 15.72
CA LYS A 111 -7.19 11.92 15.43
C LYS A 111 -5.93 11.51 14.66
N PRO A 112 -5.38 12.39 13.80
CA PRO A 112 -4.12 12.14 13.14
C PRO A 112 -2.94 11.97 14.11
N TYR A 113 -1.88 11.35 13.61
CA TYR A 113 -0.58 11.25 14.24
C TYR A 113 0.36 12.26 13.59
N THR A 114 0.75 13.29 14.35
CA THR A 114 1.73 14.26 13.87
C THR A 114 3.09 13.61 13.74
N ILE A 115 3.72 13.80 12.58
CA ILE A 115 5.06 13.31 12.27
C ILE A 115 5.97 14.54 12.21
N ASP A 116 6.40 15.01 13.38
CA ASP A 116 7.09 16.31 13.54
C ASP A 116 8.25 16.51 12.55
N LYS A 117 9.10 15.49 12.38
CA LYS A 117 10.26 15.55 11.47
C LYS A 117 9.91 15.68 9.99
N LEU A 118 8.68 15.37 9.60
CA LEU A 118 8.20 15.50 8.22
C LEU A 118 7.22 16.68 8.04
N HIS A 119 6.84 17.37 9.12
CA HIS A 119 5.86 18.47 9.12
C HIS A 119 4.52 18.11 8.48
N ILE A 120 4.05 16.88 8.73
CA ILE A 120 2.79 16.33 8.22
C ILE A 120 2.03 15.61 9.33
N ASP A 121 0.74 15.40 9.09
CA ASP A 121 -0.14 14.57 9.89
C ASP A 121 -0.46 13.27 9.14
N ALA A 122 -0.30 12.13 9.81
CA ALA A 122 -0.61 10.82 9.25
C ALA A 122 -1.90 10.24 9.84
N GLN A 123 -2.80 9.75 8.98
CA GLN A 123 -4.00 9.05 9.41
C GLN A 123 -3.67 7.63 9.89
N GLY A 124 -4.13 7.27 11.09
CA GLY A 124 -4.02 5.92 11.60
C GLY A 124 -4.97 4.96 10.89
N LEU A 125 -4.46 3.91 10.24
CA LEU A 125 -5.29 2.83 9.68
C LEU A 125 -4.83 1.45 10.13
N ARG A 126 -5.79 0.53 10.25
CA ARG A 126 -5.56 -0.88 10.59
C ARG A 126 -4.98 -1.64 9.40
N TYR A 127 -4.39 -2.81 9.70
CA TYR A 127 -3.80 -3.74 8.73
C TYR A 127 -2.52 -3.24 8.02
N LEU A 128 -2.11 -1.99 8.22
CA LEU A 128 -0.86 -1.45 7.67
C LEU A 128 0.39 -2.09 8.27
N ASP A 129 0.29 -2.71 9.46
CA ASP A 129 1.36 -3.53 10.04
C ASP A 129 1.81 -4.64 9.08
N LEU A 130 0.88 -5.25 8.33
CA LEU A 130 1.21 -6.27 7.33
C LEU A 130 2.10 -5.69 6.22
N LEU A 131 1.86 -4.45 5.80
CA LEU A 131 2.64 -3.82 4.75
C LEU A 131 4.03 -3.41 5.24
N GLN A 132 4.13 -2.71 6.38
CA GLN A 132 5.43 -2.26 6.87
C GLN A 132 6.37 -3.41 7.26
N ASN A 133 5.83 -4.54 7.77
CA ASN A 133 6.63 -5.69 8.17
C ASN A 133 7.16 -6.50 6.97
N HIS A 134 6.59 -6.30 5.79
CA HIS A 134 6.97 -6.97 4.56
C HIS A 134 7.18 -5.92 3.47
N THR A 135 8.27 -5.16 3.62
CA THR A 135 8.67 -4.09 2.71
C THR A 135 9.85 -4.54 1.85
N MET A 136 9.87 -4.12 0.59
CA MET A 136 11.02 -4.24 -0.29
C MET A 136 11.45 -2.89 -0.83
N LYS A 137 12.76 -2.75 -1.06
CA LYS A 137 13.35 -1.63 -1.78
C LYS A 137 13.48 -1.99 -3.25
N THR A 138 13.03 -1.09 -4.13
CA THR A 138 13.13 -1.26 -5.59
C THR A 138 13.40 0.09 -6.25
N PHE A 139 13.54 0.08 -7.57
CA PHE A 139 13.59 1.27 -8.39
C PHE A 139 12.31 1.41 -9.22
N TYR A 140 11.89 2.65 -9.44
CA TYR A 140 10.85 3.01 -10.38
C TYR A 140 11.29 4.26 -11.14
N ASN A 141 11.42 4.17 -12.47
CA ASN A 141 11.96 5.25 -13.31
C ASN A 141 13.29 5.82 -12.75
N GLY A 142 14.18 4.94 -12.27
CA GLY A 142 15.47 5.31 -11.68
C GLY A 142 15.42 5.87 -10.26
N VAL A 143 14.24 6.08 -9.67
CA VAL A 143 14.08 6.53 -8.29
C VAL A 143 14.03 5.34 -7.34
N SER A 144 14.88 5.34 -6.31
CA SER A 144 14.86 4.33 -5.24
C SER A 144 13.66 4.55 -4.33
N ILE A 145 12.80 3.54 -4.19
CA ILE A 145 11.56 3.62 -3.41
C ILE A 145 11.35 2.37 -2.56
N ASN A 146 10.75 2.55 -1.38
CA ASN A 146 10.22 1.44 -0.59
C ASN A 146 8.76 1.20 -0.96
N VAL A 147 8.40 -0.06 -1.20
CA VAL A 147 7.03 -0.51 -1.42
C VAL A 147 6.79 -1.78 -0.61
N PRO A 148 5.53 -2.16 -0.31
CA PRO A 148 5.27 -3.48 0.21
C PRO A 148 5.79 -4.55 -0.73
N GLU A 149 6.13 -5.72 -0.19
CA GLU A 149 6.33 -6.88 -1.01
C GLU A 149 5.02 -7.19 -1.78
N PRO A 150 5.09 -7.55 -3.08
CA PRO A 150 3.91 -7.76 -3.92
C PRO A 150 2.89 -8.72 -3.30
N THR A 151 3.38 -9.74 -2.62
CA THR A 151 2.55 -10.72 -1.95
C THR A 151 1.89 -10.19 -0.68
N ALA A 152 2.59 -9.38 0.14
CA ALA A 152 1.99 -8.69 1.28
C ALA A 152 0.89 -7.73 0.82
N TYR A 153 1.14 -7.03 -0.30
CA TYR A 153 0.18 -6.14 -0.94
C TYR A 153 -1.10 -6.89 -1.36
N VAL A 154 -0.98 -8.04 -2.01
CA VAL A 154 -2.14 -8.87 -2.43
C VAL A 154 -2.96 -9.31 -1.23
N LEU A 155 -2.33 -9.88 -0.20
CA LEU A 155 -3.02 -10.34 1.00
C LEU A 155 -3.70 -9.18 1.73
N HIS A 156 -3.01 -8.04 1.85
CA HIS A 156 -3.57 -6.82 2.43
C HIS A 156 -4.79 -6.32 1.66
N LYS A 157 -4.72 -6.27 0.32
CA LYS A 157 -5.83 -5.81 -0.52
C LYS A 157 -7.09 -6.66 -0.33
N PHE A 158 -6.94 -7.99 -0.26
CA PHE A 158 -8.07 -8.85 0.10
C PHE A 158 -8.63 -8.51 1.48
N ILE A 159 -7.80 -8.40 2.51
CA ILE A 159 -8.24 -8.09 3.89
C ILE A 159 -9.02 -6.77 3.97
N VAL A 160 -8.51 -5.69 3.36
CA VAL A 160 -9.14 -4.36 3.47
C VAL A 160 -10.37 -4.20 2.59
N SER A 161 -10.53 -5.02 1.54
CA SER A 161 -11.67 -4.96 0.61
C SER A 161 -13.02 -5.14 1.34
N ASP A 162 -13.08 -6.02 2.34
CA ASP A 162 -14.28 -6.25 3.18
C ASP A 162 -14.60 -5.06 4.10
N LYS A 163 -13.66 -4.14 4.32
CA LYS A 163 -13.84 -2.96 5.16
C LYS A 163 -14.18 -1.70 4.35
N ARG A 164 -14.19 -1.78 3.01
CA ARG A 164 -14.52 -0.65 2.14
C ARG A 164 -16.03 -0.40 2.14
N LYS A 165 -16.43 0.82 2.51
CA LYS A 165 -17.84 1.27 2.44
C LYS A 165 -18.31 1.46 0.99
N LYS A 166 -17.43 1.92 0.10
CA LYS A 166 -17.75 2.21 -1.30
C LYS A 166 -17.53 0.95 -2.13
N GLN A 167 -18.60 0.43 -2.75
CA GLN A 167 -18.57 -0.81 -3.53
C GLN A 167 -17.50 -0.79 -4.64
N PHE A 168 -17.41 0.29 -5.42
CA PHE A 168 -16.40 0.37 -6.48
C PHE A 168 -14.95 0.29 -5.96
N LYS A 169 -14.66 0.80 -4.74
CA LYS A 169 -13.32 0.66 -4.13
C LYS A 169 -13.06 -0.78 -3.70
N ARG A 170 -14.09 -1.48 -3.20
CA ARG A 170 -14.02 -2.91 -2.86
C ARG A 170 -13.71 -3.76 -4.10
N GLU A 171 -14.48 -3.58 -5.16
CA GLU A 171 -14.29 -4.30 -6.44
C GLU A 171 -12.91 -4.03 -7.02
N LYS A 172 -12.47 -2.76 -6.99
CA LYS A 172 -11.13 -2.34 -7.41
C LYS A 172 -10.01 -3.06 -6.64
N ASP A 173 -10.12 -3.08 -5.30
CA ASP A 173 -9.15 -3.73 -4.43
C ASP A 173 -9.09 -5.25 -4.68
N ILE A 174 -10.24 -5.90 -4.85
CA ILE A 174 -10.35 -7.34 -5.15
C ILE A 174 -9.73 -7.66 -6.52
N GLU A 175 -10.10 -6.93 -7.56
CA GLU A 175 -9.60 -7.21 -8.92
C GLU A 175 -8.09 -7.00 -9.03
N THR A 176 -7.57 -5.94 -8.41
CA THR A 176 -6.12 -5.70 -8.36
C THR A 176 -5.40 -6.85 -7.63
N ALA A 177 -5.94 -7.29 -6.49
CA ALA A 177 -5.38 -8.39 -5.72
C ALA A 177 -5.44 -9.73 -6.48
N ARG A 178 -6.54 -9.97 -7.20
CA ARG A 178 -6.76 -11.16 -8.02
C ARG A 178 -5.73 -11.27 -9.13
N GLN A 179 -5.62 -10.23 -9.98
CA GLN A 179 -4.71 -10.22 -11.12
C GLN A 179 -3.25 -10.38 -10.67
N LEU A 180 -2.81 -9.56 -9.72
CA LEU A 180 -1.45 -9.62 -9.21
C LEU A 180 -1.20 -10.95 -8.49
N GLY A 181 -2.14 -11.42 -7.66
CA GLY A 181 -2.01 -12.67 -6.92
C GLY A 181 -1.88 -13.88 -7.83
N GLU A 182 -2.72 -13.99 -8.86
CA GLU A 182 -2.67 -15.09 -9.83
C GLU A 182 -1.35 -15.10 -10.62
N TYR A 183 -0.84 -13.92 -10.98
CA TYR A 183 0.47 -13.76 -11.61
C TYR A 183 1.61 -14.19 -10.67
N LEU A 184 1.56 -13.78 -9.39
CA LEU A 184 2.58 -14.13 -8.41
C LEU A 184 2.63 -15.64 -8.14
N LEU A 185 1.50 -16.36 -8.21
CA LEU A 185 1.47 -17.81 -8.03
C LEU A 185 2.20 -18.59 -9.13
N GLU A 186 2.42 -18.00 -10.29
CA GLU A 186 3.24 -18.57 -11.37
C GLU A 186 4.75 -18.43 -11.12
N LYS A 187 5.14 -17.70 -10.06
CA LYS A 187 6.55 -17.48 -9.69
C LYS A 187 6.86 -18.20 -8.38
N ASN A 188 7.64 -19.28 -8.43
CA ASN A 188 7.96 -20.12 -7.27
C ASN A 188 8.40 -19.33 -6.02
N LYS A 189 9.28 -18.33 -6.18
CA LYS A 189 9.73 -17.48 -5.07
C LYS A 189 8.58 -16.69 -4.43
N GLN A 190 7.67 -16.16 -5.24
CA GLN A 190 6.52 -15.38 -4.75
C GLN A 190 5.45 -16.27 -4.13
N LYS A 191 5.27 -17.47 -4.69
CA LYS A 191 4.43 -18.52 -4.10
C LYS A 191 4.91 -18.87 -2.69
N GLU A 192 6.20 -19.17 -2.50
CA GLU A 192 6.76 -19.43 -1.17
C GLU A 192 6.56 -18.23 -0.23
N ARG A 193 6.84 -17.02 -0.73
CA ARG A 193 6.64 -15.82 0.08
C ARG A 193 5.18 -15.63 0.49
N MET A 194 4.23 -16.03 -0.35
CA MET A 194 2.79 -16.00 -0.04
C MET A 194 2.44 -16.97 1.06
N ARG A 195 2.99 -18.18 1.02
CA ARG A 195 2.88 -19.13 2.13
C ARG A 195 3.39 -18.50 3.42
N GLU A 196 4.62 -18.02 3.45
CA GLU A 196 5.26 -17.47 4.66
C GLU A 196 4.44 -16.34 5.28
N ILE A 197 4.08 -15.33 4.48
CA ILE A 197 3.33 -14.18 4.97
C ILE A 197 1.93 -14.62 5.44
N TYR A 198 1.25 -15.45 4.65
CA TYR A 198 -0.08 -15.95 5.02
C TYR A 198 -0.06 -16.78 6.32
N ARG A 199 0.98 -17.57 6.57
CA ARG A 199 1.13 -18.28 7.86
C ARG A 199 1.29 -17.33 9.04
N SER A 200 1.96 -16.20 8.82
CA SER A 200 2.25 -15.21 9.87
C SER A 200 1.07 -14.34 10.28
N ILE A 201 0.02 -14.23 9.46
CA ILE A 201 -1.14 -13.39 9.79
C ILE A 201 -2.07 -14.07 10.80
N PRO A 202 -2.81 -13.30 11.64
CA PRO A 202 -3.73 -13.87 12.63
C PRO A 202 -4.81 -14.78 12.02
N GLU A 203 -5.21 -15.83 12.74
CA GLU A 203 -6.25 -16.78 12.30
C GLU A 203 -7.57 -16.12 11.91
N LYS A 204 -7.95 -15.04 12.58
CA LYS A 204 -9.13 -14.26 12.20
C LYS A 204 -8.97 -13.67 10.80
N TRP A 205 -7.79 -13.14 10.47
CA TRP A 205 -7.51 -12.55 9.17
C TRP A 205 -7.44 -13.63 8.08
N LYS A 206 -6.85 -14.80 8.36
CA LYS A 206 -6.87 -15.95 7.45
C LYS A 206 -8.30 -16.33 7.06
N ARG A 207 -9.19 -16.45 8.05
CA ARG A 207 -10.62 -16.79 7.83
C ARG A 207 -11.36 -15.73 7.02
N ASP A 208 -11.18 -14.46 7.36
CA ASP A 208 -11.85 -13.36 6.65
C ASP A 208 -11.33 -13.24 5.21
N LEU A 209 -10.02 -13.38 5.01
CA LEU A 209 -9.39 -13.40 3.68
C LEU A 209 -9.90 -14.56 2.84
N LEU A 210 -9.94 -15.79 3.36
CA LEU A 210 -10.39 -16.96 2.59
C LEU A 210 -11.83 -16.85 2.11
N LYS A 211 -12.73 -16.20 2.88
CA LYS A 211 -14.10 -15.95 2.43
C LYS A 211 -14.13 -15.09 1.17
N ILE A 212 -13.32 -14.04 1.13
CA ILE A 212 -13.24 -13.11 0.00
C ILE A 212 -12.57 -13.79 -1.20
N VAL A 213 -11.46 -14.48 -0.96
CA VAL A 213 -10.67 -15.11 -2.01
C VAL A 213 -11.43 -16.27 -2.68
N LYS A 214 -12.28 -16.99 -1.95
CA LYS A 214 -13.13 -18.05 -2.49
C LYS A 214 -13.97 -17.58 -3.68
N ASP A 215 -14.54 -16.38 -3.58
CA ASP A 215 -15.38 -15.81 -4.64
C ASP A 215 -14.55 -15.06 -5.69
N ALA A 216 -13.35 -14.59 -5.32
CA ALA A 216 -12.50 -13.79 -6.20
C ALA A 216 -11.59 -14.62 -7.12
N SER A 217 -11.00 -15.72 -6.63
CA SER A 217 -10.08 -16.57 -7.42
C SER A 217 -9.99 -17.97 -6.85
N GLU A 218 -10.48 -18.95 -7.61
CA GLU A 218 -10.35 -20.37 -7.27
C GLU A 218 -8.88 -20.77 -7.09
N LYS A 219 -7.98 -20.26 -7.95
CA LYS A 219 -6.55 -20.56 -7.93
C LYS A 219 -5.88 -20.09 -6.63
N ILE A 220 -6.12 -18.84 -6.24
CA ILE A 220 -5.56 -18.31 -4.99
C ILE A 220 -6.20 -19.01 -3.79
N TYR A 221 -7.52 -19.25 -3.83
CA TYR A 221 -8.24 -19.94 -2.77
C TYR A 221 -7.69 -21.35 -2.53
N ALA A 222 -7.57 -22.16 -3.59
CA ALA A 222 -7.04 -23.51 -3.50
C ALA A 222 -5.62 -23.53 -2.92
N TYR A 223 -4.78 -22.59 -3.36
CA TYR A 223 -3.42 -22.47 -2.84
C TYR A 223 -3.41 -22.14 -1.34
N LEU A 224 -4.06 -21.06 -0.90
CA LEU A 224 -4.07 -20.65 0.51
C LEU A 224 -4.76 -21.68 1.41
N ASN A 225 -5.80 -22.36 0.91
CA ASN A 225 -6.47 -23.42 1.65
C ASN A 225 -5.57 -24.66 1.82
N SER A 226 -4.73 -25.00 0.83
CA SER A 226 -3.74 -26.06 0.97
C SER A 226 -2.71 -25.73 2.07
N VAL A 227 -2.29 -24.46 2.17
CA VAL A 227 -1.36 -24.00 3.21
C VAL A 227 -1.94 -24.15 4.62
N ASN A 228 -3.24 -23.87 4.79
CA ASN A 228 -3.94 -24.11 6.06
C ASN A 228 -4.01 -25.60 6.45
N GLY A 229 -4.18 -26.48 5.46
CA GLY A 229 -4.20 -27.93 5.69
C GLY A 229 -2.85 -28.45 6.19
N GLU A 230 -1.75 -27.92 5.66
CA GLU A 230 -0.39 -28.25 6.11
C GLU A 230 -0.13 -27.83 7.57
N GLU A 231 -0.69 -26.70 8.03
CA GLU A 231 -0.51 -26.25 9.42
C GLU A 231 -1.26 -27.12 10.43
N LYS A 232 -2.43 -27.65 10.08
CA LYS A 232 -3.23 -28.51 10.98
C LYS A 232 -2.66 -29.92 11.17
N ASN A 233 -1.78 -30.35 10.27
CA ASN A 233 -1.14 -31.66 10.30
C ASN A 233 0.26 -31.62 10.95
N ARG A 234 0.68 -30.48 11.51
CA ARG A 234 1.91 -30.28 12.27
C ARG A 234 1.59 -30.10 13.75
#